data_AF-A0A7C6CW02-F1
#
_entry.id   AF-A0A7C6CW02-F1
#
_cell.length_a   1.000
_cell.length_b   1.000
_cell.length_c   1.000
_cell.angle_alpha   90.00
_cell.angle_beta   90.00
_cell.angle_gamma   90.00
#
_symmetry.space_group_name_H-M   'P 1'
#
loop_
_entity.id
_entity.type
_entity.pdbx_description
1 polymer ?
#
loop_
_entity_poly.entity_id
_entity_poly.type
_entity_poly.pdbx_seq_one_letter_code
_entity_poly.pdbx_strand_id
1 'polypeptide(L)'
;MKEQNIVEKENKNKKEVLKDEKPAAKKKSPAKKSTAAKKKPVEEKKSPTKKKSPAKEKSLIEKKEIEQKELAEEEKLVKQESFEENKELDSKEELKEERPVVDKTYQAIIEEARARIYKDYAKSRRISNIMMFVAVIVIAAIMFMITSNNNVLLIIGYVLLGLLIVGLIVYYVLNRNKFPNKTKDYVKTVVDKMNERMFCDPLFSDMVYDSEKRLEMSDLIGDGVYMEAASINSRNVVSGVYNGQPFSYAEAALVRTVNRRKPLPPLFVGRYITMPNNLKFDGRFVVVLKNVKEPLDLPNSVNDLVLLEEKEDLAIYGPEGSDFHKIVKNDLINKLRKIKIQNHLLNVNLAIWGGRYAAYLSYDDSIMAVPFQKPFDYNGFEESCGHLAAILEVFAGE
;
A
#
# COMPACT_ATOMS: atom_id res chain seq x y z
N MET A 1 -52.72 -37.85 -14.38
CA MET A 1 -51.73 -37.52 -15.43
C MET A 1 -52.49 -36.61 -16.38
N LYS A 2 -52.47 -35.29 -16.17
CA LYS A 2 -51.39 -34.35 -16.54
C LYS A 2 -51.22 -34.31 -18.07
N GLU A 3 -51.70 -33.31 -18.83
CA GLU A 3 -51.68 -31.84 -18.65
C GLU A 3 -50.24 -31.26 -18.61
N GLN A 4 -49.93 -30.13 -19.28
CA GLN A 4 -50.74 -29.25 -20.13
C GLN A 4 -49.85 -28.34 -21.02
N ASN A 5 -50.49 -27.60 -21.93
CA ASN A 5 -50.08 -26.31 -22.52
C ASN A 5 -49.15 -26.24 -23.75
N ILE A 6 -49.48 -25.22 -24.55
CA ILE A 6 -49.06 -24.85 -25.90
C ILE A 6 -48.83 -23.30 -25.86
N VAL A 7 -48.56 -22.67 -27.01
CA VAL A 7 -48.70 -21.22 -27.32
C VAL A 7 -47.41 -20.38 -27.21
N GLU A 8 -46.88 -20.09 -28.41
CA GLU A 8 -46.46 -18.78 -28.98
C GLU A 8 -45.70 -17.75 -28.11
N LYS A 9 -44.61 -17.09 -28.55
CA LYS A 9 -44.31 -16.44 -29.86
C LYS A 9 -45.32 -15.38 -30.33
N GLU A 10 -45.33 -14.21 -29.69
CA GLU A 10 -44.94 -12.95 -30.36
C GLU A 10 -45.02 -11.73 -29.43
N ASN A 11 -44.08 -10.79 -29.58
CA ASN A 11 -44.40 -9.38 -29.77
C ASN A 11 -43.18 -8.56 -30.25
N LYS A 12 -43.43 -7.63 -31.16
CA LYS A 12 -42.48 -6.63 -31.69
C LYS A 12 -43.16 -5.26 -31.69
N ASN A 13 -42.36 -4.19 -31.85
CA ASN A 13 -42.78 -2.78 -31.86
C ASN A 13 -43.15 -2.26 -30.45
N LYS A 14 -42.95 -0.98 -30.12
CA LYS A 14 -42.78 0.22 -30.96
C LYS A 14 -41.47 1.00 -30.74
N LYS A 15 -41.28 2.04 -31.56
CA LYS A 15 -40.13 2.94 -31.69
C LYS A 15 -40.66 4.36 -31.97
N GLU A 16 -39.92 5.41 -31.56
CA GLU A 16 -40.32 6.84 -31.61
C GLU A 16 -41.57 7.17 -30.73
N VAL A 17 -41.81 8.39 -30.25
CA VAL A 17 -41.72 9.73 -30.89
C VAL A 17 -41.37 10.85 -29.86
N LEU A 18 -40.92 12.02 -30.35
CA LEU A 18 -40.73 13.32 -29.64
C LEU A 18 -39.56 13.43 -28.62
N LYS A 19 -38.93 14.59 -28.43
CA LYS A 19 -38.57 15.67 -29.38
C LYS A 19 -37.54 16.64 -28.76
N ASP A 20 -37.17 17.64 -29.54
CA ASP A 20 -36.37 18.82 -29.20
C ASP A 20 -36.69 19.46 -27.82
N GLU A 21 -35.66 19.86 -27.06
CA GLU A 21 -35.38 21.30 -26.91
C GLU A 21 -33.98 21.61 -26.34
N LYS A 22 -33.48 22.79 -26.69
CA LYS A 22 -32.21 23.36 -26.17
C LYS A 22 -32.30 24.88 -26.09
N PRO A 23 -32.40 25.46 -24.89
CA PRO A 23 -32.06 26.86 -24.66
C PRO A 23 -30.55 27.04 -24.40
N ALA A 24 -30.06 28.27 -24.56
CA ALA A 24 -28.69 28.66 -24.23
C ALA A 24 -28.68 30.00 -23.46
N ALA A 25 -27.50 30.35 -22.92
CA ALA A 25 -27.23 31.58 -22.16
C ALA A 25 -27.85 31.61 -20.74
N LYS A 26 -27.39 32.45 -19.78
CA LYS A 26 -26.55 33.66 -19.90
C LYS A 26 -25.35 33.68 -18.93
N LYS A 27 -24.31 34.43 -19.32
CA LYS A 27 -23.27 34.95 -18.41
C LYS A 27 -23.89 35.85 -17.33
N LYS A 28 -23.35 35.82 -16.09
CA LYS A 28 -23.05 37.02 -15.29
C LYS A 28 -22.29 36.72 -13.99
N SER A 29 -21.04 37.18 -13.95
CA SER A 29 -20.36 37.66 -12.73
C SER A 29 -20.38 39.21 -12.76
N PRO A 30 -19.80 39.98 -11.81
CA PRO A 30 -19.31 39.65 -10.46
C PRO A 30 -19.72 40.69 -9.36
N ALA A 31 -19.08 40.59 -8.19
CA ALA A 31 -18.58 41.69 -7.33
C ALA A 31 -19.49 42.44 -6.32
N LYS A 32 -19.14 42.31 -5.02
CA LYS A 32 -18.68 43.36 -4.04
C LYS A 32 -18.40 42.64 -2.69
N LYS A 33 -17.38 42.92 -1.86
CA LYS A 33 -16.41 44.02 -1.62
C LYS A 33 -16.81 45.06 -0.54
N SER A 34 -16.51 44.72 0.71
CA SER A 34 -16.14 45.61 1.84
C SER A 34 -15.24 44.75 2.78
N THR A 35 -14.14 45.16 3.43
CA THR A 35 -13.73 46.38 4.17
C THR A 35 -14.53 46.64 5.45
N ALA A 36 -13.96 47.02 6.60
CA ALA A 36 -12.60 46.93 7.18
C ALA A 36 -12.66 47.57 8.60
N ALA A 37 -11.85 47.14 9.59
CA ALA A 37 -11.45 47.99 10.73
C ALA A 37 -10.37 47.34 11.63
N LYS A 38 -9.54 48.18 12.27
CA LYS A 38 -8.65 47.83 13.39
C LYS A 38 -9.31 48.19 14.73
N LYS A 39 -8.91 47.55 15.85
CA LYS A 39 -8.36 48.25 17.03
C LYS A 39 -7.78 47.32 18.12
N LYS A 40 -6.51 47.59 18.47
CA LYS A 40 -5.83 47.45 19.77
C LYS A 40 -5.41 48.91 20.19
N PRO A 41 -4.72 49.25 21.30
CA PRO A 41 -3.91 48.43 22.22
C PRO A 41 -4.17 48.76 23.73
N VAL A 42 -3.10 48.89 24.55
CA VAL A 42 -3.02 49.21 26.00
C VAL A 42 -3.30 47.99 26.90
N GLU A 43 -2.41 47.42 27.74
CA GLU A 43 -1.41 47.92 28.73
C GLU A 43 -2.05 48.28 30.11
N GLU A 44 -1.45 48.09 31.30
CA GLU A 44 -0.08 47.65 31.66
C GLU A 44 0.04 47.09 33.11
N LYS A 45 1.19 46.47 33.41
CA LYS A 45 1.95 46.46 34.70
C LYS A 45 1.48 45.69 35.98
N LYS A 46 2.48 44.94 36.50
CA LYS A 46 2.94 44.78 37.91
C LYS A 46 2.32 43.72 38.86
N SER A 47 3.10 42.65 39.06
CA SER A 47 3.39 42.07 40.38
C SER A 47 4.38 42.99 41.17
N PRO A 48 4.65 42.76 42.48
CA PRO A 48 5.76 41.85 42.84
C PRO A 48 5.75 41.19 44.25
N THR A 49 6.66 40.21 44.46
CA THR A 49 7.33 39.83 45.75
C THR A 49 6.52 39.24 46.94
N LYS A 50 7.09 38.42 47.86
CA LYS A 50 8.23 37.45 47.85
C LYS A 50 8.24 36.60 49.15
N LYS A 51 8.97 35.47 49.12
CA LYS A 51 9.78 34.86 50.22
C LYS A 51 9.11 33.99 51.32
N LYS A 52 9.90 32.98 51.72
CA LYS A 52 10.06 32.29 53.02
C LYS A 52 9.12 31.14 53.45
N SER A 53 9.53 29.94 53.09
CA SER A 53 9.74 28.80 54.04
C SER A 53 10.83 29.16 55.08
N PRO A 54 10.97 28.48 56.25
CA PRO A 54 11.52 27.10 56.33
C PRO A 54 11.08 26.20 57.54
N ALA A 55 11.47 24.91 57.50
CA ALA A 55 11.85 24.05 58.67
C ALA A 55 10.73 23.67 59.69
N LYS A 56 10.80 22.62 60.55
CA LYS A 56 11.73 21.49 60.89
C LYS A 56 10.93 20.47 61.78
N GLU A 57 11.33 19.25 62.20
CA GLU A 57 12.42 18.27 61.97
C GLU A 57 12.03 16.89 62.61
N LYS A 58 12.67 15.76 62.20
CA LYS A 58 12.83 14.47 62.96
C LYS A 58 11.56 13.62 63.25
N SER A 59 11.60 12.30 63.49
CA SER A 59 12.61 11.19 63.40
C SER A 59 11.84 9.84 63.48
N LEU A 60 12.34 8.60 63.33
CA LEU A 60 13.67 7.94 63.30
C LEU A 60 13.78 7.08 61.99
N ILE A 61 14.92 6.54 61.51
CA ILE A 61 16.31 6.26 61.98
C ILE A 61 16.60 4.82 62.46
N GLU A 62 17.50 4.14 61.71
CA GLU A 62 18.29 2.90 61.98
C GLU A 62 17.55 1.57 62.22
N LYS A 63 18.03 0.41 61.73
CA LYS A 63 19.40 -0.01 61.32
C LYS A 63 19.47 -0.29 59.80
N LYS A 64 20.46 0.21 59.06
CA LYS A 64 21.87 -0.24 58.90
C LYS A 64 22.00 -1.68 58.33
N GLU A 65 22.60 -2.00 57.17
CA GLU A 65 23.63 -1.42 56.25
C GLU A 65 24.89 -2.32 56.21
N ILE A 66 25.71 -2.21 55.14
CA ILE A 66 26.87 -3.05 54.78
C ILE A 66 26.42 -4.37 54.09
N GLU A 67 26.96 -4.80 52.93
CA GLU A 67 28.15 -4.38 52.17
C GLU A 67 27.89 -4.23 50.65
N GLN A 68 28.55 -3.26 50.00
CA GLN A 68 28.77 -3.22 48.55
C GLN A 68 30.10 -2.52 48.25
N LYS A 69 31.14 -3.30 47.93
CA LYS A 69 32.37 -2.89 47.23
C LYS A 69 33.27 -4.10 46.97
N GLU A 70 34.31 -3.87 46.18
CA GLU A 70 35.32 -4.83 45.71
C GLU A 70 34.76 -5.80 44.65
N LEU A 71 35.01 -5.49 43.37
CA LEU A 71 36.15 -5.96 42.55
C LEU A 71 35.85 -7.39 42.01
N ALA A 72 35.47 -7.61 40.76
CA ALA A 72 35.99 -7.10 39.48
C ALA A 72 37.35 -7.67 39.05
N GLU A 73 37.61 -8.96 39.31
CA GLU A 73 38.71 -9.69 38.70
C GLU A 73 38.41 -11.19 38.52
N GLU A 74 37.77 -11.59 37.41
CA GLU A 74 37.82 -12.99 36.93
C GLU A 74 37.72 -13.12 35.39
N GLU A 75 38.35 -12.18 34.67
CA GLU A 75 38.63 -12.34 33.23
C GLU A 75 40.13 -12.66 33.04
N LYS A 76 40.53 -13.93 33.26
CA LYS A 76 41.76 -14.57 32.72
C LYS A 76 41.93 -16.05 33.12
N LEU A 77 41.58 -16.94 32.20
CA LEU A 77 42.30 -18.19 31.91
C LEU A 77 42.51 -18.18 30.38
N VAL A 78 43.68 -17.80 29.84
CA VAL A 78 44.94 -18.58 29.84
C VAL A 78 44.63 -20.01 29.35
N LYS A 79 44.68 -20.37 28.05
CA LYS A 79 45.54 -20.00 26.89
C LYS A 79 46.96 -20.61 26.96
N GLN A 80 47.34 -21.33 25.89
CA GLN A 80 48.52 -22.22 25.73
C GLN A 80 48.32 -23.54 26.50
N GLU A 81 48.65 -24.73 25.99
CA GLU A 81 49.57 -25.18 24.93
C GLU A 81 48.85 -25.44 23.56
N SER A 82 49.39 -25.50 22.32
CA SER A 82 50.65 -26.02 21.70
C SER A 82 50.81 -27.55 21.78
N PHE A 83 51.32 -28.32 20.81
CA PHE A 83 51.83 -28.16 19.42
C PHE A 83 51.84 -29.59 18.78
N GLU A 84 51.91 -29.90 17.48
CA GLU A 84 51.94 -29.18 16.19
C GLU A 84 51.61 -30.20 15.06
N GLU A 85 51.11 -29.78 13.88
CA GLU A 85 51.50 -30.43 12.60
C GLU A 85 51.40 -29.44 11.41
N ASN A 86 52.53 -29.21 10.73
CA ASN A 86 52.62 -28.35 9.56
C ASN A 86 52.15 -29.04 8.26
N LYS A 87 51.41 -28.29 7.42
CA LYS A 87 51.52 -28.47 5.96
C LYS A 87 51.22 -27.19 5.20
N GLU A 88 52.27 -26.64 4.60
CA GLU A 88 52.22 -25.50 3.70
C GLU A 88 51.41 -25.84 2.43
N LEU A 89 50.71 -24.84 1.89
CA LEU A 89 50.43 -24.76 0.46
C LEU A 89 50.25 -23.29 0.06
N ASP A 90 51.22 -22.77 -0.69
CA ASP A 90 51.23 -21.40 -1.22
C ASP A 90 50.08 -21.18 -2.22
N SER A 91 49.25 -20.18 -1.95
CA SER A 91 48.37 -19.57 -2.95
C SER A 91 48.26 -18.07 -2.73
N LYS A 92 48.97 -17.31 -3.58
CA LYS A 92 48.94 -15.84 -3.64
C LYS A 92 47.50 -15.31 -3.75
N GLU A 93 47.01 -14.64 -2.70
CA GLU A 93 45.86 -13.76 -2.85
C GLU A 93 46.29 -12.48 -3.56
N GLU A 94 45.74 -12.26 -4.76
CA GLU A 94 45.77 -10.94 -5.38
C GLU A 94 44.92 -9.98 -4.52
N LEU A 95 45.58 -8.99 -3.92
CA LEU A 95 44.93 -7.83 -3.30
C LEU A 95 44.10 -7.07 -4.35
N LYS A 96 42.85 -7.47 -4.50
CA LYS A 96 41.83 -6.70 -5.19
C LYS A 96 41.52 -5.49 -4.33
N GLU A 97 41.88 -4.31 -4.84
CA GLU A 97 41.48 -3.04 -4.25
C GLU A 97 39.96 -3.05 -4.00
N GLU A 98 39.56 -3.00 -2.74
CA GLU A 98 38.17 -2.78 -2.37
C GLU A 98 37.79 -1.36 -2.81
N ARG A 99 37.23 -1.26 -4.01
CA ARG A 99 36.62 -0.02 -4.50
C ARG A 99 35.56 0.38 -3.49
N PRO A 100 35.56 1.62 -2.96
CA PRO A 100 34.60 2.03 -1.96
C PRO A 100 33.19 1.81 -2.50
N VAL A 101 32.41 0.99 -1.79
CA VAL A 101 31.01 0.74 -2.12
C VAL A 101 30.27 2.06 -1.88
N VAL A 102 30.00 2.77 -2.97
CA VAL A 102 29.17 3.98 -2.91
C VAL A 102 27.76 3.53 -2.57
N ASP A 103 27.38 3.70 -1.30
CA ASP A 103 26.04 3.38 -0.81
C ASP A 103 25.00 4.13 -1.65
N LYS A 104 24.24 3.35 -2.43
CA LYS A 104 23.22 3.90 -3.31
C LYS A 104 21.99 4.24 -2.49
N THR A 105 21.46 5.45 -2.67
CA THR A 105 20.16 5.80 -2.10
C THR A 105 19.10 4.80 -2.55
N TYR A 106 18.13 4.51 -1.68
CA TYR A 106 17.07 3.55 -1.99
C TYR A 106 16.32 3.90 -3.29
N GLN A 107 16.16 5.20 -3.58
CA GLN A 107 15.65 5.75 -4.85
C GLN A 107 16.44 5.23 -6.07
N ALA A 108 17.77 5.31 -6.02
CA ALA A 108 18.64 4.87 -7.11
C ALA A 108 18.59 3.34 -7.29
N ILE A 109 18.45 2.58 -6.21
CA ILE A 109 18.25 1.13 -6.27
C ILE A 109 16.92 0.78 -6.96
N ILE A 110 15.83 1.48 -6.61
CA ILE A 110 14.51 1.33 -7.23
C ILE A 110 14.56 1.68 -8.73
N GLU A 111 15.18 2.80 -9.11
CA GLU A 111 15.31 3.20 -10.51
C GLU A 111 16.24 2.27 -11.33
N GLU A 112 17.33 1.75 -10.75
CA GLU A 112 18.17 0.74 -11.40
C GLU A 112 17.42 -0.57 -11.62
N ALA A 113 16.61 -1.01 -10.64
CA ALA A 113 15.75 -2.17 -10.78
C ALA A 113 14.69 -1.95 -11.88
N ARG A 114 14.09 -0.75 -11.95
CA ARG A 114 13.09 -0.36 -12.96
C ARG A 114 13.70 -0.33 -14.36
N ALA A 115 14.85 0.33 -14.53
CA ALA A 115 15.58 0.36 -15.79
C ALA A 115 15.99 -1.06 -16.24
N ARG A 116 16.38 -1.94 -15.31
CA ARG A 116 16.72 -3.35 -15.57
C ARG A 116 15.52 -4.13 -16.12
N ILE A 117 14.36 -4.11 -15.46
CA ILE A 117 13.19 -4.87 -15.91
C ILE A 117 12.65 -4.38 -17.26
N TYR A 118 12.64 -3.07 -17.53
CA TYR A 118 12.25 -2.55 -18.85
C TYR A 118 13.28 -2.89 -19.96
N LYS A 119 14.58 -2.89 -19.67
CA LYS A 119 15.62 -3.35 -20.59
C LYS A 119 15.48 -4.84 -20.92
N ASP A 120 15.18 -5.67 -19.92
CA ASP A 120 14.89 -7.10 -20.08
C ASP A 120 13.61 -7.35 -20.89
N TYR A 121 12.53 -6.61 -20.62
CA TYR A 121 11.28 -6.70 -21.39
C TYR A 121 11.49 -6.29 -22.85
N ALA A 122 12.22 -5.20 -23.11
CA ALA A 122 12.55 -4.76 -24.47
C ALA A 122 13.42 -5.79 -25.22
N LYS A 123 14.41 -6.41 -24.54
CA LYS A 123 15.21 -7.52 -25.09
C LYS A 123 14.33 -8.73 -25.40
N SER A 124 13.44 -9.11 -24.49
CA SER A 124 12.49 -10.20 -24.64
C SER A 124 11.60 -10.01 -25.87
N ARG A 125 10.96 -8.84 -26.00
CA ARG A 125 10.05 -8.52 -27.09
C ARG A 125 10.75 -8.53 -28.45
N ARG A 126 12.01 -8.06 -28.54
CA ARG A 126 12.82 -8.16 -29.76
C ARG A 126 13.07 -9.63 -30.15
N ILE A 127 13.50 -10.47 -29.22
CA ILE A 127 13.73 -11.91 -29.46
C ILE A 127 12.42 -12.60 -29.85
N SER A 128 11.32 -12.35 -29.14
CA SER A 128 9.99 -12.92 -29.42
C SER A 128 9.49 -12.55 -30.83
N ASN A 129 9.65 -11.30 -31.25
CA ASN A 129 9.27 -10.85 -32.60
C ASN A 129 10.11 -11.55 -33.69
N ILE A 130 11.42 -11.71 -33.48
CA ILE A 130 12.31 -12.43 -34.42
C ILE A 130 11.89 -13.91 -34.51
N MET A 131 11.69 -14.57 -33.37
CA MET A 131 11.25 -15.97 -33.32
C MET A 131 9.87 -16.17 -33.98
N MET A 132 8.93 -15.23 -33.80
CA MET A 132 7.63 -15.25 -34.47
C MET A 132 7.79 -15.15 -36.00
N PHE A 133 8.61 -14.25 -36.51
CA PHE A 133 8.83 -14.08 -37.94
C PHE A 133 9.49 -15.32 -38.58
N VAL A 134 10.49 -15.90 -37.91
CA VAL A 134 11.12 -17.16 -38.33
C VAL A 134 10.11 -18.32 -38.31
N ALA A 135 9.28 -18.42 -37.25
CA ALA A 135 8.25 -19.46 -37.15
C ALA A 135 7.22 -19.37 -38.28
N VAL A 136 6.78 -18.17 -38.67
CA VAL A 136 5.86 -17.98 -39.81
C VAL A 136 6.48 -18.47 -41.13
N ILE A 137 7.77 -18.17 -41.38
CA ILE A 137 8.48 -18.66 -42.58
C ILE A 137 8.59 -20.19 -42.57
N VAL A 138 8.94 -20.80 -41.43
CA VAL A 138 9.04 -22.26 -41.28
C VAL A 138 7.67 -22.93 -41.48
N ILE A 139 6.59 -22.37 -40.92
CA ILE A 139 5.23 -22.87 -41.12
C ILE A 139 4.83 -22.77 -42.60
N ALA A 140 5.13 -21.66 -43.29
CA ALA A 140 4.84 -21.51 -44.71
C ALA A 140 5.58 -22.55 -45.58
N ALA A 141 6.86 -22.83 -45.27
CA ALA A 141 7.64 -23.86 -45.96
C ALA A 141 7.09 -25.29 -45.71
N ILE A 142 6.72 -25.60 -44.47
CA ILE A 142 6.09 -26.88 -44.10
C ILE A 142 4.74 -27.05 -44.81
N MET A 143 3.90 -26.01 -44.81
CA MET A 143 2.62 -26.02 -45.51
C MET A 143 2.80 -26.25 -47.02
N PHE A 144 3.76 -25.58 -47.66
CA PHE A 144 4.09 -25.79 -49.07
C PHE A 144 4.44 -27.26 -49.37
N MET A 145 5.30 -27.88 -48.54
CA MET A 145 5.65 -29.31 -48.68
C MET A 145 4.43 -30.22 -48.54
N ILE A 146 3.56 -30.00 -47.54
CA ILE A 146 2.34 -30.78 -47.31
C ILE A 146 1.34 -30.61 -48.47
N THR A 147 1.21 -29.42 -49.05
CA THR A 147 0.33 -29.15 -50.20
C THR A 147 0.89 -29.58 -51.56
N SER A 148 2.12 -30.10 -51.61
CA SER A 148 2.73 -30.53 -52.88
C SER A 148 2.24 -31.92 -53.29
N ASN A 149 2.07 -32.15 -54.60
CA ASN A 149 1.68 -33.46 -55.17
C ASN A 149 2.81 -34.52 -55.11
N ASN A 150 3.71 -34.44 -54.12
CA ASN A 150 4.85 -35.33 -53.94
C ASN A 150 4.78 -35.98 -52.56
N ASN A 151 4.46 -37.28 -52.54
CA ASN A 151 4.31 -38.08 -51.32
C ASN A 151 5.55 -38.01 -50.39
N VAL A 152 6.75 -37.86 -50.93
CA VAL A 152 7.98 -37.75 -50.13
C VAL A 152 8.04 -36.41 -49.38
N LEU A 153 7.70 -35.30 -50.06
CA LEU A 153 7.62 -33.98 -49.43
C LEU A 153 6.48 -33.89 -48.41
N LEU A 154 5.35 -34.54 -48.68
CA LEU A 154 4.22 -34.63 -47.75
C LEU A 154 4.63 -35.32 -46.44
N ILE A 155 5.32 -36.46 -46.51
CA ILE A 155 5.82 -37.18 -45.33
C ILE A 155 6.83 -36.31 -44.54
N ILE A 156 7.79 -35.69 -45.25
CA ILE A 156 8.78 -34.80 -44.63
C ILE A 156 8.08 -33.61 -43.94
N GLY A 157 7.08 -33.01 -44.57
CA GLY A 157 6.29 -31.90 -44.02
C GLY A 157 5.61 -32.25 -42.70
N TYR A 158 4.97 -33.42 -42.60
CA TYR A 158 4.36 -33.87 -41.34
C TYR A 158 5.39 -34.16 -40.24
N VAL A 159 6.55 -34.73 -40.57
CA VAL A 159 7.65 -34.93 -39.60
C VAL A 159 8.19 -33.59 -39.09
N LEU A 160 8.43 -32.63 -39.98
CA LEU A 160 8.87 -31.27 -39.61
C LEU A 160 7.81 -30.52 -38.78
N LEU A 161 6.52 -30.71 -39.06
CA LEU A 161 5.43 -30.15 -38.25
C LEU A 161 5.44 -30.71 -36.81
N GLY A 162 5.64 -32.03 -36.66
CA GLY A 162 5.78 -32.68 -35.34
C GLY A 162 6.98 -32.14 -34.56
N LEU A 163 8.15 -32.03 -35.22
CA LEU A 163 9.37 -31.47 -34.62
C LEU A 163 9.19 -30.00 -34.22
N LEU A 164 8.51 -29.20 -35.03
CA LEU A 164 8.19 -27.80 -34.71
C LEU A 164 7.30 -27.68 -33.46
N ILE A 165 6.26 -28.51 -33.36
CA ILE A 165 5.36 -28.52 -32.18
C ILE A 165 6.14 -28.90 -30.91
N VAL A 166 6.97 -29.95 -30.96
CA VAL A 166 7.83 -30.36 -29.84
C VAL A 166 8.81 -29.23 -29.47
N GLY A 167 9.45 -28.60 -30.45
CA GLY A 167 10.37 -27.48 -30.22
C GLY A 167 9.70 -26.27 -29.55
N LEU A 168 8.47 -25.92 -29.95
CA LEU A 168 7.68 -24.86 -29.33
C LEU A 168 7.28 -25.19 -27.89
N ILE A 169 6.92 -26.45 -27.60
CA ILE A 169 6.61 -26.91 -26.23
C ILE A 169 7.86 -26.84 -25.34
N VAL A 170 9.00 -27.33 -25.81
CA VAL A 170 10.28 -27.27 -25.08
C VAL A 170 10.70 -25.82 -24.82
N TYR A 171 10.61 -24.94 -25.83
CA TYR A 171 10.90 -23.51 -25.67
C TYR A 171 9.98 -22.84 -24.63
N TYR A 172 8.68 -23.15 -24.65
CA TYR A 172 7.73 -22.66 -23.65
C TYR A 172 8.09 -23.13 -22.24
N VAL A 173 8.35 -24.42 -22.02
CA VAL A 173 8.69 -24.98 -20.71
C VAL A 173 10.00 -24.38 -20.16
N LEU A 174 11.00 -24.14 -21.02
CA LEU A 174 12.28 -23.53 -20.64
C LEU A 174 12.20 -22.03 -20.36
N ASN A 175 11.17 -21.32 -20.85
CA ASN A 175 11.06 -19.86 -20.72
C ASN A 175 9.91 -19.36 -19.85
N ARG A 176 8.86 -20.18 -19.58
CA ARG A 176 7.63 -19.76 -18.87
C ARG A 176 7.87 -19.02 -17.55
N ASN A 177 8.88 -19.40 -16.77
CA ASN A 177 9.16 -18.81 -15.45
C ASN A 177 10.16 -17.64 -15.51
N LYS A 178 10.86 -17.41 -16.63
CA LYS A 178 11.97 -16.43 -16.69
C LYS A 178 11.52 -14.97 -16.51
N PHE A 179 10.30 -14.63 -16.95
CA PHE A 179 9.74 -13.29 -16.73
C PHE A 179 8.97 -13.17 -15.41
N PRO A 180 8.11 -14.13 -15.01
CA PRO A 180 7.53 -14.15 -13.67
C PRO A 180 8.55 -13.99 -12.54
N ASN A 181 9.69 -14.69 -12.61
CA ASN A 181 10.74 -14.57 -11.60
C ASN A 181 11.35 -13.16 -11.60
N LYS A 182 11.78 -12.63 -12.77
CA LYS A 182 12.31 -11.26 -12.86
C LYS A 182 11.34 -10.18 -12.37
N THR A 183 10.04 -10.38 -12.56
CA THR A 183 9.01 -9.49 -12.01
C THR A 183 8.92 -9.64 -10.49
N LYS A 184 8.93 -10.87 -9.93
CA LYS A 184 9.00 -11.09 -8.47
C LYS A 184 10.25 -10.43 -7.86
N ASP A 185 11.42 -10.65 -8.45
CA ASP A 185 12.70 -10.10 -7.97
C ASP A 185 12.67 -8.57 -7.92
N TYR A 186 12.11 -7.95 -8.97
CA TYR A 186 11.90 -6.50 -9.02
C TYR A 186 10.89 -6.03 -7.97
N VAL A 187 9.71 -6.67 -7.85
CA VAL A 187 8.69 -6.28 -6.85
C VAL A 187 9.25 -6.38 -5.44
N LYS A 188 9.97 -7.47 -5.12
CA LYS A 188 10.66 -7.63 -3.85
C LYS A 188 11.69 -6.52 -3.61
N THR A 189 12.59 -6.27 -4.56
CA THR A 189 13.61 -5.21 -4.44
C THR A 189 12.99 -3.84 -4.15
N VAL A 190 11.85 -3.53 -4.76
CA VAL A 190 11.12 -2.28 -4.56
C VAL A 190 10.44 -2.25 -3.18
N VAL A 191 9.71 -3.30 -2.81
CA VAL A 191 9.01 -3.41 -1.52
C VAL A 191 10.00 -3.36 -0.36
N ASP A 192 11.07 -4.15 -0.39
CA ASP A 192 12.09 -4.20 0.65
C ASP A 192 12.70 -2.79 0.88
N LYS A 193 13.03 -2.06 -0.20
CA LYS A 193 13.61 -0.71 -0.12
C LYS A 193 12.60 0.41 0.18
N MET A 194 11.33 0.23 -0.14
CA MET A 194 10.27 1.12 0.34
C MET A 194 10.04 0.92 1.84
N ASN A 195 9.99 -0.33 2.32
CA ASN A 195 9.83 -0.63 3.74
C ASN A 195 11.01 -0.10 4.59
N GLU A 196 12.25 -0.37 4.14
CA GLU A 196 13.47 0.13 4.77
C GLU A 196 13.46 1.65 4.99
N ARG A 197 12.88 2.42 4.05
CA ARG A 197 12.73 3.87 4.19
C ARG A 197 11.51 4.27 5.04
N MET A 198 10.38 3.58 4.87
CA MET A 198 9.09 3.91 5.48
C MET A 198 9.05 3.68 6.99
N PHE A 199 9.78 2.67 7.46
CA PHE A 199 9.81 2.23 8.86
C PHE A 199 11.17 2.47 9.53
N CYS A 200 11.97 3.44 9.05
CA CYS A 200 13.29 3.75 9.59
C CYS A 200 13.29 4.66 10.83
N ASP A 201 12.13 5.17 11.24
CA ASP A 201 12.03 6.07 12.39
C ASP A 201 12.15 5.27 13.71
N PRO A 202 12.91 5.73 14.72
CA PRO A 202 13.07 5.02 15.99
C PRO A 202 11.78 4.76 16.78
N LEU A 203 10.65 5.36 16.41
CA LEU A 203 9.33 4.99 16.94
C LEU A 203 8.86 3.60 16.49
N PHE A 204 9.44 3.03 15.42
CA PHE A 204 9.15 1.68 14.95
C PHE A 204 10.08 0.64 15.58
N SER A 205 9.51 -0.43 16.14
CA SER A 205 10.24 -1.61 16.62
C SER A 205 9.57 -2.92 16.20
N ASP A 206 10.28 -4.04 16.38
CA ASP A 206 9.74 -5.40 16.24
C ASP A 206 9.12 -5.70 14.86
N MET A 207 9.68 -5.07 13.83
CA MET A 207 9.16 -5.03 12.47
C MET A 207 9.34 -6.37 11.73
N VAL A 208 8.20 -6.99 11.37
CA VAL A 208 8.11 -8.20 10.55
C VAL A 208 7.56 -7.84 9.17
N TYR A 209 8.36 -8.08 8.13
CA TYR A 209 8.02 -7.79 6.73
C TYR A 209 7.65 -9.06 5.98
N ASP A 210 6.38 -9.21 5.60
CA ASP A 210 5.90 -10.34 4.80
C ASP A 210 5.35 -9.86 3.44
N SER A 211 6.21 -9.94 2.43
CA SER A 211 5.89 -9.49 1.07
C SER A 211 5.07 -10.49 0.25
N GLU A 212 4.93 -11.75 0.69
CA GLU A 212 4.12 -12.76 0.00
C GLU A 212 2.75 -13.03 0.68
N LYS A 213 2.61 -12.76 1.99
CA LYS A 213 1.33 -12.77 2.70
C LYS A 213 0.32 -11.80 2.11
N ARG A 214 -0.95 -12.17 2.26
CA ARG A 214 -2.12 -11.40 1.87
C ARG A 214 -3.02 -11.25 3.09
N LEU A 215 -3.72 -10.12 3.17
CA LEU A 215 -4.86 -9.96 4.07
C LEU A 215 -6.02 -10.82 3.59
N GLU A 216 -6.81 -11.35 4.53
CA GLU A 216 -8.06 -12.03 4.21
C GLU A 216 -9.18 -11.01 3.98
N MET A 217 -10.22 -11.37 3.23
CA MET A 217 -11.36 -10.45 3.03
C MET A 217 -12.12 -10.20 4.36
N SER A 218 -12.11 -11.19 5.26
CA SER A 218 -12.56 -11.13 6.65
C SER A 218 -12.01 -9.89 7.37
N ASP A 219 -10.71 -9.63 7.24
CA ASP A 219 -10.00 -8.58 7.96
C ASP A 219 -10.53 -7.17 7.63
N LEU A 220 -11.06 -6.95 6.42
CA LEU A 220 -11.47 -5.61 5.94
C LEU A 220 -12.99 -5.45 5.81
N ILE A 221 -13.76 -6.54 5.59
CA ILE A 221 -15.22 -6.47 5.70
C ILE A 221 -15.63 -6.20 7.15
N GLY A 222 -14.89 -6.73 8.13
CA GLY A 222 -15.11 -6.49 9.56
C GLY A 222 -15.04 -5.02 9.97
N ASP A 223 -14.25 -4.18 9.28
CA ASP A 223 -14.21 -2.73 9.56
C ASP A 223 -15.50 -2.01 9.12
N GLY A 224 -16.27 -2.60 8.21
CA GLY A 224 -17.54 -2.05 7.73
C GLY A 224 -17.40 -0.83 6.82
N VAL A 225 -16.27 -0.62 6.14
CA VAL A 225 -16.07 0.53 5.21
C VAL A 225 -16.52 0.20 3.79
N TYR A 226 -16.20 -1.01 3.31
CA TYR A 226 -16.36 -1.42 1.91
C TYR A 226 -17.09 -2.77 1.76
N MET A 227 -18.41 -2.78 1.87
CA MET A 227 -19.25 -3.99 1.78
C MET A 227 -19.39 -4.53 0.34
N GLU A 228 -19.29 -3.70 -0.70
CA GLU A 228 -19.36 -4.17 -2.11
C GLU A 228 -18.07 -4.84 -2.62
N ALA A 229 -17.11 -5.16 -1.74
CA ALA A 229 -15.83 -5.77 -2.10
C ALA A 229 -15.98 -7.26 -2.42
N ALA A 230 -15.65 -7.66 -3.65
CA ALA A 230 -15.77 -9.04 -4.11
C ALA A 230 -14.45 -9.82 -4.03
N SER A 231 -13.31 -9.13 -4.15
CA SER A 231 -11.99 -9.70 -3.90
C SER A 231 -10.98 -8.63 -3.47
N ILE A 232 -9.98 -9.04 -2.71
CA ILE A 232 -8.84 -8.21 -2.31
C ILE A 232 -7.58 -8.68 -3.03
N ASN A 233 -6.85 -7.72 -3.60
CA ASN A 233 -5.47 -7.91 -4.03
C ASN A 233 -4.58 -7.14 -3.07
N SER A 234 -3.97 -7.84 -2.11
CA SER A 234 -3.04 -7.27 -1.13
C SER A 234 -1.61 -7.79 -1.33
N ARG A 235 -0.63 -7.01 -0.88
CA ARG A 235 0.80 -7.31 -0.84
C ARG A 235 1.44 -6.52 0.31
N ASN A 236 2.72 -6.78 0.58
CA ASN A 236 3.52 -6.01 1.54
C ASN A 236 2.83 -5.92 2.91
N VAL A 237 2.47 -7.08 3.48
CA VAL A 237 1.85 -7.13 4.80
C VAL A 237 2.97 -6.99 5.84
N VAL A 238 2.88 -5.96 6.66
CA VAL A 238 3.89 -5.62 7.66
C VAL A 238 3.20 -5.56 9.02
N SER A 239 3.84 -6.12 10.04
CA SER A 239 3.38 -6.00 11.43
C SER A 239 4.56 -5.65 12.32
N GLY A 240 4.34 -4.81 13.32
CA GLY A 240 5.37 -4.38 14.25
C GLY A 240 4.77 -3.54 15.37
N VAL A 241 5.62 -2.76 16.02
CA VAL A 241 5.24 -1.84 17.11
C VAL A 241 5.56 -0.42 16.69
N TYR A 242 4.64 0.51 16.94
CA TYR A 242 4.84 1.95 16.79
C TYR A 242 4.58 2.64 18.12
N ASN A 243 5.59 3.33 18.66
CA ASN A 243 5.51 4.04 19.94
C ASN A 243 4.95 3.17 21.10
N GLY A 244 5.32 1.89 21.14
CA GLY A 244 4.85 0.92 22.13
C GLY A 244 3.48 0.28 21.86
N GLN A 245 2.76 0.68 20.80
CA GLN A 245 1.50 0.06 20.38
C GLN A 245 1.71 -0.86 19.17
N PRO A 246 1.21 -2.11 19.17
CA PRO A 246 1.31 -3.00 18.01
C PRO A 246 0.42 -2.50 16.87
N PHE A 247 0.89 -2.60 15.63
CA PHE A 247 0.13 -2.22 14.43
C PHE A 247 0.33 -3.23 13.30
N SER A 248 -0.60 -3.22 12.35
CA SER A 248 -0.48 -3.93 11.08
C SER A 248 -0.69 -2.95 9.92
N TYR A 249 0.04 -3.19 8.84
CA TYR A 249 0.04 -2.41 7.61
C TYR A 249 -0.08 -3.34 6.40
N ALA A 250 -0.72 -2.89 5.33
CA ALA A 250 -0.63 -3.55 4.02
C ALA A 250 -0.86 -2.56 2.86
N GLU A 251 -0.37 -2.92 1.68
CA GLU A 251 -0.81 -2.32 0.42
C GLU A 251 -1.94 -3.17 -0.15
N ALA A 252 -3.10 -2.56 -0.43
CA ALA A 252 -4.30 -3.29 -0.83
C ALA A 252 -5.11 -2.58 -1.92
N ALA A 253 -5.73 -3.38 -2.79
CA ALA A 253 -6.74 -2.96 -3.74
C ALA A 253 -8.01 -3.81 -3.57
N LEU A 254 -9.16 -3.16 -3.38
CA LEU A 254 -10.47 -3.81 -3.23
C LEU A 254 -11.25 -3.75 -4.54
N VAL A 255 -11.63 -4.92 -5.07
CA VAL A 255 -12.20 -5.05 -6.41
C VAL A 255 -13.69 -5.35 -6.34
N ARG A 256 -14.49 -4.60 -7.12
CA ARG A 256 -15.94 -4.81 -7.29
C ARG A 256 -16.23 -6.06 -8.14
N THR A 257 -17.37 -6.71 -7.94
CA THR A 257 -17.78 -7.92 -8.68
C THR A 257 -17.75 -7.73 -10.20
N VAL A 258 -16.95 -8.53 -10.91
CA VAL A 258 -16.69 -8.39 -12.36
C VAL A 258 -17.83 -8.98 -13.22
N ASN A 259 -19.07 -8.65 -12.90
CA ASN A 259 -20.30 -9.15 -13.56
C ASN A 259 -20.81 -8.23 -14.68
N ARG A 260 -19.95 -7.35 -15.23
CA ARG A 260 -20.28 -6.42 -16.31
C ARG A 260 -19.23 -6.50 -17.43
N ARG A 261 -19.65 -6.25 -18.68
CA ARG A 261 -18.78 -6.22 -19.88
C ARG A 261 -17.71 -5.10 -19.88
N LYS A 262 -17.65 -4.29 -18.83
CA LYS A 262 -16.56 -3.34 -18.54
C LYS A 262 -16.14 -3.58 -17.09
N PRO A 263 -14.84 -3.62 -16.77
CA PRO A 263 -14.42 -3.58 -15.37
C PRO A 263 -14.96 -2.30 -14.73
N LEU A 264 -15.47 -2.43 -13.51
CA LEU A 264 -15.73 -1.28 -12.65
C LEU A 264 -14.38 -0.81 -12.06
N PRO A 265 -14.25 0.48 -11.67
CA PRO A 265 -13.12 0.89 -10.86
C PRO A 265 -13.09 0.10 -9.53
N PRO A 266 -11.92 -0.02 -8.90
CA PRO A 266 -11.82 -0.52 -7.53
C PRO A 266 -12.64 0.33 -6.55
N LEU A 267 -12.86 -0.21 -5.35
CA LEU A 267 -13.43 0.52 -4.20
C LEU A 267 -12.38 1.32 -3.43
N PHE A 268 -11.15 0.84 -3.51
CA PHE A 268 -10.00 1.30 -2.75
C PHE A 268 -8.75 0.84 -3.49
N VAL A 269 -7.77 1.71 -3.66
CA VAL A 269 -6.37 1.34 -3.94
C VAL A 269 -5.49 2.20 -3.04
N GLY A 270 -4.68 1.59 -2.19
CA GLY A 270 -3.88 2.37 -1.27
C GLY A 270 -3.28 1.58 -0.12
N ARG A 271 -3.08 2.27 1.01
CA ARG A 271 -2.46 1.74 2.22
C ARG A 271 -3.51 1.53 3.30
N TYR A 272 -3.53 0.32 3.84
CA TYR A 272 -4.41 -0.10 4.92
C TYR A 272 -3.58 -0.22 6.21
N ILE A 273 -4.08 0.35 7.30
CA ILE A 273 -3.40 0.41 8.60
C ILE A 273 -4.40 -0.01 9.68
N THR A 274 -3.99 -0.83 10.64
CA THR A 274 -4.79 -1.16 11.82
C THR A 274 -3.95 -1.09 13.10
N MET A 275 -4.59 -0.70 14.21
CA MET A 275 -4.01 -0.64 15.54
C MET A 275 -5.12 -0.97 16.55
N PRO A 276 -4.88 -1.77 17.61
CA PRO A 276 -5.88 -1.99 18.65
C PRO A 276 -6.07 -0.70 19.47
N ASN A 277 -7.20 -0.58 20.15
CA ASN A 277 -7.48 0.55 21.03
C ASN A 277 -8.17 0.08 22.33
N ASN A 278 -8.32 0.98 23.30
CA ASN A 278 -8.94 0.69 24.58
C ASN A 278 -10.41 1.15 24.67
N LEU A 279 -11.03 1.54 23.55
CA LEU A 279 -12.40 2.05 23.49
C LEU A 279 -13.41 0.93 23.74
N LYS A 280 -14.53 1.26 24.42
CA LYS A 280 -15.59 0.32 24.77
C LYS A 280 -16.95 0.94 24.48
N PHE A 281 -17.54 0.56 23.35
CA PHE A 281 -18.86 0.97 22.88
C PHE A 281 -19.34 -0.04 21.84
N ASP A 282 -20.66 -0.13 21.65
CA ASP A 282 -21.28 -0.98 20.63
C ASP A 282 -21.45 -0.24 19.30
N GLY A 283 -21.33 -0.97 18.19
CA GLY A 283 -21.31 -0.38 16.85
C GLY A 283 -19.96 0.26 16.51
N ARG A 284 -19.98 1.23 15.60
CA ARG A 284 -18.79 1.76 14.92
C ARG A 284 -18.98 3.21 14.47
N PHE A 285 -17.88 3.93 14.31
CA PHE A 285 -17.86 5.22 13.61
C PHE A 285 -17.03 5.13 12.34
N VAL A 286 -17.44 5.85 11.29
CA VAL A 286 -16.67 6.01 10.05
C VAL A 286 -16.35 7.49 9.87
N VAL A 287 -15.07 7.84 9.87
CA VAL A 287 -14.56 9.19 9.64
C VAL A 287 -13.99 9.27 8.23
N VAL A 288 -14.43 10.25 7.45
CA VAL A 288 -14.04 10.43 6.05
C VAL A 288 -13.36 11.79 5.88
N LEU A 289 -12.07 11.80 5.55
CA LEU A 289 -11.37 13.00 5.06
C LEU A 289 -11.52 13.08 3.54
N LYS A 290 -12.21 14.12 3.07
CA LYS A 290 -12.66 14.27 1.68
C LYS A 290 -11.70 15.13 0.85
N ASN A 291 -11.39 14.68 -0.36
CA ASN A 291 -10.92 15.56 -1.43
C ASN A 291 -12.11 16.40 -1.93
N VAL A 292 -12.05 17.70 -1.66
CA VAL A 292 -13.09 18.69 -1.99
C VAL A 292 -13.40 18.77 -3.49
N LYS A 293 -12.46 18.36 -4.37
CA LYS A 293 -12.63 18.42 -5.83
C LYS A 293 -13.26 17.16 -6.41
N GLU A 294 -12.74 16.00 -6.05
CA GLU A 294 -13.15 14.70 -6.61
C GLU A 294 -13.10 13.62 -5.50
N PRO A 295 -14.21 13.41 -4.76
CA PRO A 295 -14.27 12.40 -3.72
C PRO A 295 -14.44 11.00 -4.33
N LEU A 296 -13.29 10.33 -4.55
CA LEU A 296 -13.21 8.92 -4.96
C LEU A 296 -13.32 7.99 -3.74
N ASP A 297 -13.45 6.68 -3.94
CA ASP A 297 -13.34 5.66 -2.87
C ASP A 297 -14.17 5.95 -1.59
N LEU A 298 -15.34 6.58 -1.70
CA LEU A 298 -16.22 6.85 -0.55
C LEU A 298 -16.75 5.54 0.07
N PRO A 299 -16.98 5.49 1.39
CA PRO A 299 -17.49 4.30 2.06
C PRO A 299 -18.90 3.98 1.56
N ASN A 300 -19.12 2.73 1.14
CA ASN A 300 -20.41 2.23 0.64
C ASN A 300 -21.17 1.39 1.67
N SER A 301 -20.57 1.20 2.84
CA SER A 301 -21.10 0.47 3.97
C SER A 301 -21.35 1.47 5.10
N VAL A 302 -22.35 2.34 4.91
CA VAL A 302 -22.81 3.30 5.93
C VAL A 302 -24.34 3.35 6.03
N ASN A 303 -25.04 2.38 5.41
CA ASN A 303 -26.51 2.33 5.36
C ASN A 303 -27.15 2.00 6.73
N ASP A 304 -26.35 1.48 7.65
CA ASP A 304 -26.62 1.19 9.05
C ASP A 304 -26.30 2.37 10.00
N LEU A 305 -25.72 3.45 9.47
CA LEU A 305 -25.25 4.61 10.23
C LEU A 305 -25.99 5.88 9.81
N VAL A 306 -26.04 6.86 10.72
CA VAL A 306 -26.48 8.23 10.41
C VAL A 306 -25.27 9.15 10.26
N LEU A 307 -25.42 10.22 9.48
CA LEU A 307 -24.44 11.30 9.36
C LEU A 307 -24.53 12.22 10.58
N LEU A 308 -23.50 12.20 11.43
CA LEU A 308 -23.46 12.92 12.71
C LEU A 308 -22.76 14.28 12.59
N GLU A 309 -21.76 14.39 11.71
CA GLU A 309 -21.13 15.67 11.38
C GLU A 309 -20.76 15.71 9.88
N GLU A 310 -20.99 16.84 9.22
CA GLU A 310 -20.51 17.10 7.86
C GLU A 310 -19.88 18.50 7.74
N LYS A 311 -18.72 18.55 7.09
CA LYS A 311 -18.02 19.74 6.62
C LYS A 311 -17.56 19.52 5.18
N GLU A 312 -16.98 20.56 4.57
CA GLU A 312 -16.45 20.52 3.20
C GLU A 312 -15.38 19.43 3.02
N ASP A 313 -14.51 19.26 4.02
CA ASP A 313 -13.37 18.35 4.02
C ASP A 313 -13.56 17.09 4.90
N LEU A 314 -14.71 16.96 5.57
CA LEU A 314 -14.95 15.92 6.60
C LEU A 314 -16.39 15.39 6.55
N ALA A 315 -16.56 14.10 6.80
CA ALA A 315 -17.83 13.54 7.30
C ALA A 315 -17.57 12.53 8.43
N ILE A 316 -18.52 12.45 9.36
CA ILE A 316 -18.52 11.48 10.47
C ILE A 316 -19.86 10.77 10.47
N TYR A 317 -19.82 9.45 10.26
CA TYR A 317 -20.97 8.55 10.38
C TYR A 317 -20.89 7.75 11.68
N GLY A 318 -22.02 7.44 12.29
CA GLY A 318 -22.08 6.59 13.49
C GLY A 318 -23.51 6.16 13.84
N PRO A 319 -23.71 5.48 14.98
CA PRO A 319 -25.03 5.00 15.39
C PRO A 319 -26.00 6.16 15.70
N GLU A 320 -27.28 5.98 15.43
CA GLU A 320 -28.30 7.00 15.72
C GLU A 320 -28.37 7.30 17.24
N GLY A 321 -28.47 8.58 17.58
CA GLY A 321 -28.48 9.05 18.98
C GLY A 321 -27.14 8.95 19.72
N SER A 322 -26.04 8.53 19.05
CA SER A 322 -24.73 8.41 19.70
C SER A 322 -24.04 9.77 19.91
N ASP A 323 -23.43 9.94 21.09
CA ASP A 323 -22.57 11.09 21.41
C ASP A 323 -21.14 10.82 20.90
N PHE A 324 -20.93 11.06 19.61
CA PHE A 324 -19.65 10.77 18.94
C PHE A 324 -18.46 11.51 19.56
N HIS A 325 -18.65 12.67 20.20
CA HIS A 325 -17.56 13.42 20.82
C HIS A 325 -16.90 12.68 22.00
N LYS A 326 -17.55 11.66 22.58
CA LYS A 326 -16.94 10.76 23.57
C LYS A 326 -15.92 9.79 22.97
N ILE A 327 -16.03 9.50 21.68
CA ILE A 327 -15.25 8.45 20.96
C ILE A 327 -14.29 9.09 19.95
N VAL A 328 -14.83 9.96 19.10
CA VAL A 328 -14.14 10.73 18.07
C VAL A 328 -13.81 12.11 18.67
N LYS A 329 -12.77 12.17 19.51
CA LYS A 329 -12.40 13.37 20.26
C LYS A 329 -12.05 14.52 19.31
N ASN A 330 -12.30 15.76 19.72
CA ASN A 330 -11.94 16.95 18.93
C ASN A 330 -10.42 17.04 18.66
N ASP A 331 -9.57 16.45 19.50
CA ASP A 331 -8.12 16.41 19.25
C ASP A 331 -7.76 15.45 18.11
N LEU A 332 -8.29 14.21 18.08
CA LEU A 332 -8.25 13.32 16.92
C LEU A 332 -8.73 14.03 15.64
N ILE A 333 -9.85 14.74 15.67
CA ILE A 333 -10.34 15.47 14.48
C ILE A 333 -9.34 16.57 14.06
N ASN A 334 -8.78 17.32 15.01
CA ASN A 334 -7.80 18.36 14.75
C ASN A 334 -6.44 17.82 14.27
N LYS A 335 -6.03 16.62 14.73
CA LYS A 335 -4.84 15.90 14.23
C LYS A 335 -5.09 15.40 12.81
N LEU A 336 -6.19 14.69 12.56
CA LEU A 336 -6.57 14.16 11.24
C LEU A 336 -6.67 15.27 10.19
N ARG A 337 -7.25 16.44 10.51
CA ARG A 337 -7.33 17.57 9.57
C ARG A 337 -5.99 18.28 9.28
N LYS A 338 -4.87 17.85 9.87
CA LYS A 338 -3.51 18.23 9.42
C LYS A 338 -3.07 17.42 8.20
N ILE A 339 -3.63 16.23 8.00
CA ILE A 339 -3.39 15.37 6.83
C ILE A 339 -4.07 16.03 5.63
N LYS A 340 -3.27 16.49 4.67
CA LYS A 340 -3.77 17.20 3.49
C LYS A 340 -4.15 16.21 2.40
N ILE A 341 -5.43 16.14 2.06
CA ILE A 341 -5.91 15.38 0.91
C ILE A 341 -5.55 16.14 -0.37
N GLN A 342 -4.33 15.92 -0.86
CA GLN A 342 -3.72 16.61 -1.99
C GLN A 342 -2.74 15.69 -2.73
N ASN A 343 -2.27 16.14 -3.89
CA ASN A 343 -1.29 15.44 -4.73
C ASN A 343 -1.74 14.00 -5.03
N HIS A 344 -1.09 13.02 -4.42
CA HIS A 344 -1.36 11.59 -4.61
C HIS A 344 -2.35 11.00 -3.61
N LEU A 345 -2.58 11.66 -2.45
CA LEU A 345 -3.54 11.21 -1.44
C LEU A 345 -4.96 11.60 -1.89
N LEU A 346 -5.73 10.61 -2.31
CA LEU A 346 -7.04 10.80 -2.95
C LEU A 346 -8.18 10.92 -1.94
N ASN A 347 -8.12 10.18 -0.83
CA ASN A 347 -9.05 10.26 0.30
C ASN A 347 -8.49 9.47 1.51
N VAL A 348 -9.03 9.70 2.71
CA VAL A 348 -8.81 8.82 3.87
C VAL A 348 -10.14 8.44 4.50
N ASN A 349 -10.41 7.14 4.59
CA ASN A 349 -11.52 6.60 5.39
C ASN A 349 -10.95 5.90 6.64
N LEU A 350 -11.53 6.17 7.81
CA LEU A 350 -11.14 5.53 9.06
C LEU A 350 -12.36 4.86 9.69
N ALA A 351 -12.21 3.60 10.10
CA ALA A 351 -13.18 2.91 10.94
C ALA A 351 -12.70 2.89 12.40
N ILE A 352 -13.62 3.21 13.30
CA ILE A 352 -13.38 3.21 14.74
C ILE A 352 -14.38 2.24 15.36
N TRP A 353 -13.87 1.16 15.94
CA TRP A 353 -14.62 0.17 16.71
C TRP A 353 -14.11 0.12 18.16
N GLY A 354 -14.90 -0.43 19.06
CA GLY A 354 -14.40 -0.84 20.37
C GLY A 354 -13.31 -1.91 20.22
N GLY A 355 -12.11 -1.62 20.71
CA GLY A 355 -10.94 -2.51 20.61
C GLY A 355 -10.04 -2.32 19.38
N ARG A 356 -10.46 -1.57 18.34
CA ARG A 356 -9.69 -1.44 17.08
C ARG A 356 -9.94 -0.14 16.30
N TYR A 357 -8.85 0.43 15.80
CA TYR A 357 -8.84 1.41 14.72
C TYR A 357 -8.42 0.75 13.39
N ALA A 358 -9.00 1.21 12.28
CA ALA A 358 -8.53 0.93 10.93
C ALA A 358 -8.53 2.20 10.07
N ALA A 359 -7.56 2.36 9.18
CA ALA A 359 -7.48 3.44 8.21
C ALA A 359 -7.18 2.93 6.80
N TYR A 360 -7.80 3.57 5.83
CA TYR A 360 -7.71 3.32 4.39
C TYR A 360 -7.30 4.63 3.72
N LEU A 361 -6.02 4.73 3.33
CA LEU A 361 -5.46 5.90 2.68
C LEU A 361 -5.43 5.60 1.17
N SER A 362 -6.39 6.14 0.41
CA SER A 362 -6.47 5.94 -1.03
C SER A 362 -5.40 6.74 -1.75
N TYR A 363 -4.68 6.11 -2.66
CA TYR A 363 -3.57 6.70 -3.40
C TYR A 363 -3.66 6.40 -4.89
N ASP A 364 -3.14 7.29 -5.71
CA ASP A 364 -3.10 7.07 -7.16
C ASP A 364 -2.07 6.00 -7.60
N ASP A 365 -2.19 5.58 -8.86
CA ASP A 365 -1.31 4.57 -9.48
C ASP A 365 0.18 4.95 -9.49
N SER A 366 0.57 6.24 -9.41
CA SER A 366 1.99 6.63 -9.54
C SER A 366 2.86 6.14 -8.39
N ILE A 367 2.28 5.97 -7.21
CA ILE A 367 2.93 5.42 -6.02
C ILE A 367 2.42 4.02 -5.63
N MET A 368 1.28 3.57 -6.15
CA MET A 368 0.74 2.23 -5.85
C MET A 368 0.99 1.17 -6.96
N ALA A 369 1.10 1.55 -8.23
CA ALA A 369 1.17 0.61 -9.35
C ALA A 369 2.60 0.11 -9.62
N VAL A 370 2.97 -0.96 -8.92
CA VAL A 370 4.22 -1.71 -9.14
C VAL A 370 3.95 -2.85 -10.15
N PRO A 371 4.72 -2.99 -11.25
CA PRO A 371 5.93 -2.24 -11.59
C PRO A 371 5.68 -0.83 -12.13
N PHE A 372 6.47 0.12 -11.60
CA PHE A 372 6.34 1.54 -11.92
C PHE A 372 6.64 1.80 -13.40
N GLN A 373 5.66 2.34 -14.12
CA GLN A 373 5.78 2.61 -15.57
C GLN A 373 6.60 3.88 -15.86
N LYS A 374 6.50 4.86 -14.97
CA LYS A 374 7.27 6.12 -14.94
C LYS A 374 8.48 5.97 -13.99
N PRO A 375 9.44 6.92 -13.97
CA PRO A 375 10.36 7.04 -12.85
C PRO A 375 9.61 7.07 -11.51
N PHE A 376 10.20 6.45 -10.48
CA PHE A 376 9.66 6.40 -9.13
C PHE A 376 9.45 7.81 -8.54
N ASP A 377 8.24 8.12 -8.10
CA ASP A 377 7.95 9.41 -7.47
C ASP A 377 8.38 9.42 -6.00
N TYR A 378 9.64 9.81 -5.80
CA TYR A 378 10.24 10.00 -4.48
C TYR A 378 9.41 10.94 -3.60
N ASN A 379 8.89 12.04 -4.15
CA ASN A 379 8.20 13.05 -3.34
C ASN A 379 6.82 12.54 -2.90
N GLY A 380 6.06 11.93 -3.81
CA GLY A 380 4.79 11.28 -3.46
C GLY A 380 4.99 10.11 -2.48
N PHE A 381 6.10 9.39 -2.59
CA PHE A 381 6.46 8.36 -1.61
C PHE A 381 6.81 8.94 -0.23
N GLU A 382 7.59 10.01 -0.14
CA GLU A 382 7.88 10.69 1.14
C GLU A 382 6.61 11.28 1.78
N GLU A 383 5.75 11.94 1.01
CA GLU A 383 4.42 12.39 1.48
C GLU A 383 3.62 11.21 2.04
N SER A 384 3.59 10.07 1.35
CA SER A 384 2.89 8.87 1.82
C SER A 384 3.48 8.23 3.08
N CYS A 385 4.76 8.45 3.38
CA CYS A 385 5.39 8.04 4.64
C CYS A 385 4.99 8.98 5.78
N GLY A 386 4.96 10.30 5.53
CA GLY A 386 4.44 11.29 6.47
C GLY A 386 2.96 11.05 6.82
N HIS A 387 2.15 10.65 5.85
CA HIS A 387 0.74 10.28 6.08
C HIS A 387 0.58 9.02 6.95
N LEU A 388 1.44 8.01 6.77
CA LEU A 388 1.46 6.82 7.64
C LEU A 388 1.80 7.21 9.09
N ALA A 389 2.88 7.97 9.28
CA ALA A 389 3.30 8.43 10.60
C ALA A 389 2.20 9.25 11.29
N ALA A 390 1.54 10.18 10.60
CA ALA A 390 0.45 10.98 11.15
C ALA A 390 -0.78 10.16 11.57
N ILE A 391 -1.11 9.07 10.85
CA ILE A 391 -2.21 8.17 11.23
C ILE A 391 -1.84 7.33 12.45
N LEU A 392 -0.59 6.83 12.52
CA LEU A 392 -0.11 6.08 13.68
C LEU A 392 0.03 6.98 14.93
N GLU A 393 0.45 8.24 14.78
CA GLU A 393 0.44 9.25 15.85
C GLU A 393 -0.98 9.51 16.38
N VAL A 394 -1.98 9.57 15.49
CA VAL A 394 -3.40 9.69 15.87
C VAL A 394 -3.87 8.45 16.63
N PHE A 395 -3.57 7.24 16.16
CA PHE A 395 -4.05 6.00 16.78
C PHE A 395 -3.35 5.67 18.11
N ALA A 396 -2.06 5.96 18.24
CA ALA A 396 -1.29 5.73 19.47
C ALA A 396 -1.50 6.83 20.54
N GLY A 397 -2.19 7.91 20.20
CA GLY A 397 -2.38 9.09 21.05
C GLY A 397 -3.81 9.31 21.57
N GLU A 398 -4.66 8.27 21.59
CA GLU A 398 -6.11 8.36 21.91
C GLU A 398 -6.63 7.26 22.86
#